data_AF-A0A2V2BHU7-F1
#
_entry.id   AF-A0A2V2BHU7-F1
#
_cell.length_a   1.000
_cell.length_b   1.000
_cell.length_c   1.000
_cell.angle_alpha   90.00
_cell.angle_beta   90.00
_cell.angle_gamma   90.00
#
_symmetry.space_group_name_H-M   'P 1'
#
loop_
_entity.id
_entity.type
_entity.pdbx_description
1 polymer ?
#
loop_
_entity_poly.entity_id
_entity_poly.type
_entity_poly.pdbx_seq_one_letter_code
_entity_poly.pdbx_strand_id
1 'polypeptide(L)'
;MKTADRSIITPSAGYVKPAGKSSHTRHRHTDPDVREIPDEIRARVRHVAHCVRKRRAVRVPAMSSSEWGQFLRSLEIHRAVA
;
A
#
# COMPACT_ATOMS: atom_id res chain seq x y z
N MET A 1 28.15 -22.51 -48.79
CA MET A 1 26.95 -22.98 -48.05
C MET A 1 26.93 -22.25 -46.72
N LYS A 2 25.96 -21.33 -46.49
CA LYS A 2 25.79 -20.66 -45.20
C LYS A 2 24.67 -21.38 -44.46
N THR A 3 25.02 -22.09 -43.40
CA THR A 3 24.08 -22.74 -42.48
C THR A 3 23.32 -21.65 -41.74
N ALA A 4 22.03 -21.49 -42.09
CA ALA A 4 21.13 -20.65 -41.34
C ALA A 4 20.75 -21.38 -40.05
N ASP A 5 21.29 -20.91 -38.94
CA ASP A 5 20.91 -21.33 -37.59
C ASP A 5 19.43 -20.96 -37.35
N ARG A 6 18.53 -21.94 -37.52
CA ARG A 6 17.09 -21.78 -37.36
C ARG A 6 16.71 -22.08 -35.92
N SER A 7 16.94 -21.12 -35.02
CA SER A 7 16.33 -21.14 -33.69
C SER A 7 14.81 -21.03 -33.82
N ILE A 8 14.08 -22.08 -33.42
CA ILE A 8 12.60 -22.12 -33.37
C ILE A 8 12.07 -21.18 -32.28
N ILE A 9 12.88 -20.91 -31.25
CA ILE A 9 12.53 -20.07 -30.12
C ILE A 9 12.95 -18.63 -30.45
N THR A 10 11.96 -17.73 -30.46
CA THR A 10 12.20 -16.29 -30.61
C THR A 10 12.90 -15.78 -29.35
N PRO A 11 14.08 -15.13 -29.47
CA PRO A 11 14.78 -14.59 -28.30
C PRO A 11 13.91 -13.55 -27.57
N SER A 12 13.61 -13.81 -26.30
CA SER A 12 12.83 -12.91 -25.44
C SER A 12 13.60 -11.67 -24.99
N ALA A 13 14.90 -11.60 -25.27
CA ALA A 13 15.78 -10.50 -24.89
C ALA A 13 15.31 -9.12 -25.41
N GLY A 14 14.58 -9.07 -26.53
CA GLY A 14 13.97 -7.84 -27.06
C GLY A 14 12.61 -7.47 -26.45
N TYR A 15 11.98 -8.39 -25.73
CA TYR A 15 10.62 -8.23 -25.17
C TYR A 15 10.62 -7.93 -23.66
N VAL A 16 11.74 -8.12 -22.97
CA VAL A 16 11.88 -7.79 -21.56
C VAL A 16 12.41 -6.37 -21.42
N LYS A 17 11.76 -5.54 -20.59
CA LYS A 17 12.27 -4.21 -20.27
C LYS A 17 13.69 -4.34 -19.70
N PRO A 18 14.68 -3.56 -20.17
CA PRO A 18 16.04 -3.65 -19.67
C PRO A 18 16.06 -3.37 -18.17
N ALA A 19 16.78 -4.21 -17.41
CA ALA A 19 16.85 -4.19 -15.95
C ALA A 19 17.31 -2.85 -15.33
N GLY A 20 17.76 -1.89 -16.15
CA GLY A 20 18.25 -0.58 -15.73
C GLY A 20 17.27 0.59 -15.81
N LYS A 21 16.03 0.42 -16.32
CA LYS A 21 15.07 1.54 -16.47
C LYS A 21 13.62 1.20 -16.12
N SER A 22 13.41 0.64 -14.94
CA SER A 22 12.13 0.83 -14.25
C SER A 22 12.38 1.36 -12.85
N SER A 23 12.85 2.61 -12.74
CA SER A 23 12.74 3.32 -11.48
C SER A 23 11.26 3.59 -11.24
N HIS A 24 10.56 2.66 -10.59
CA HIS A 24 9.25 2.96 -10.06
C HIS A 24 9.44 4.10 -9.06
N THR A 25 9.00 5.30 -9.43
CA THR A 25 9.05 6.46 -8.54
C THR A 25 8.16 6.14 -7.35
N ARG A 26 8.77 5.83 -6.21
CA ARG A 26 8.02 5.67 -4.96
C ARG A 26 7.62 7.06 -4.49
N HIS A 27 6.34 7.38 -4.60
CA HIS A 27 5.78 8.57 -3.97
C HIS A 27 5.78 8.36 -2.46
N ARG A 28 6.68 9.05 -1.76
CA ARG A 28 6.63 9.14 -0.29
C ARG A 28 5.69 10.27 0.06
N HIS A 29 4.56 9.92 0.66
CA HIS A 29 3.68 10.89 1.27
C HIS A 29 4.17 11.15 2.69
N THR A 30 4.22 12.41 3.09
CA THR A 30 4.44 12.80 4.48
C THR A 30 3.28 12.28 5.33
N ASP A 31 3.57 11.83 6.55
CA ASP A 31 2.51 11.41 7.47
C ASP A 31 1.54 12.57 7.71
N PRO A 32 0.22 12.32 7.71
CA PRO A 32 -0.76 13.35 7.99
C PRO A 32 -0.60 13.86 9.43
N ASP A 33 -0.74 15.17 9.61
CA ASP A 33 -0.75 15.78 10.95
C ASP A 33 -1.95 15.20 11.72
N VAL A 34 -1.73 14.87 12.99
CA VAL A 34 -2.77 14.39 13.91
C VAL A 34 -3.97 15.33 13.92
N ARG A 35 -3.73 16.64 13.82
CA ARG A 35 -4.77 17.69 13.81
C ARG A 35 -5.63 17.68 12.54
N GLU A 36 -5.11 17.13 11.45
CA GLU A 36 -5.81 17.05 10.16
C GLU A 36 -6.65 15.77 10.03
N ILE A 37 -6.52 14.82 10.97
CA ILE A 37 -7.29 13.58 10.95
C ILE A 37 -8.75 13.87 11.34
N PRO A 38 -9.73 13.60 10.46
CA PRO A 38 -11.15 13.79 10.74
C PRO A 38 -11.62 12.99 11.97
N ASP A 39 -12.59 13.55 12.69
CA ASP A 39 -13.14 12.89 13.89
C ASP A 39 -13.83 11.56 13.58
N GLU A 40 -14.39 11.40 12.38
CA GLU A 40 -14.98 10.14 11.92
C GLU A 40 -13.94 9.00 11.87
N ILE A 41 -12.73 9.29 11.39
CA ILE A 41 -11.62 8.35 11.34
C ILE A 41 -11.20 7.97 12.77
N ARG A 42 -11.10 8.95 13.67
CA ARG A 42 -10.77 8.71 15.09
C ARG A 42 -11.82 7.85 15.79
N ALA A 43 -13.11 8.11 15.55
CA ALA A 43 -14.20 7.30 16.08
C ALA A 43 -14.11 5.84 15.58
N ARG A 44 -13.76 5.66 14.31
CA ARG A 44 -13.54 4.31 13.73
C ARG A 44 -12.36 3.60 14.38
N VAL A 45 -11.25 4.30 14.62
CA VAL A 45 -10.09 3.74 15.32
C VAL A 45 -10.47 3.24 16.70
N ARG A 46 -11.21 4.04 17.48
CA ARG A 46 -11.71 3.61 18.81
C ARG A 46 -12.60 2.38 18.72
N HIS A 47 -13.48 2.32 17.71
CA HIS A 47 -14.31 1.15 17.47
C HIS A 47 -13.48 -0.10 17.17
N VAL A 48 -12.45 0.02 16.33
CA VAL A 48 -11.52 -1.07 16.01
C VAL A 48 -10.77 -1.53 17.26
N ALA A 49 -10.18 -0.61 18.01
CA ALA A 49 -9.45 -0.93 19.24
C ALA A 49 -10.34 -1.68 20.25
N HIS A 50 -11.59 -1.24 20.41
CA HIS A 50 -12.56 -1.92 21.27
C HIS A 50 -12.91 -3.34 20.80
N CYS A 51 -13.10 -3.53 19.50
CA CYS A 51 -13.35 -4.86 18.93
C CYS A 51 -12.13 -5.78 19.04
N VAL A 52 -10.92 -5.27 18.80
CA VAL A 52 -9.66 -6.00 18.98
C VAL A 52 -9.50 -6.47 20.43
N ARG A 53 -9.76 -5.59 21.40
CA ARG A 53 -9.75 -5.94 22.83
C ARG A 53 -10.75 -7.06 23.16
N LYS A 54 -11.86 -7.13 22.43
CA LYS A 54 -12.87 -8.19 22.54
C LYS A 54 -12.60 -9.41 21.63
N ARG A 55 -11.45 -9.46 20.93
CA ARG A 55 -11.08 -10.49 19.94
C ARG A 55 -12.14 -10.68 18.84
N ARG A 56 -12.80 -9.58 18.43
CA ARG A 56 -13.80 -9.57 17.37
C ARG A 56 -13.21 -9.02 16.08
N ALA A 57 -13.52 -9.69 14.97
CA ALA A 57 -13.22 -9.17 13.64
C ALA A 57 -14.02 -7.88 13.36
N VAL A 58 -13.42 -6.96 12.60
CA VAL A 58 -14.05 -5.68 12.22
C VAL A 58 -14.04 -5.56 10.70
N ARG A 59 -15.18 -5.14 10.13
CA ARG A 59 -15.26 -4.82 8.71
C ARG A 59 -14.55 -3.50 8.44
N VAL A 60 -13.58 -3.52 7.52
CA VAL A 60 -12.94 -2.33 6.98
C VAL A 60 -13.72 -1.87 5.74
N PRO A 61 -14.27 -0.64 5.73
CA PRO A 61 -14.97 -0.11 4.56
C PRO A 61 -13.97 0.29 3.47
N ALA A 62 -14.47 0.45 2.24
CA ALA A 62 -13.69 1.07 1.18
C ALA A 62 -13.42 2.54 1.55
N MET A 63 -12.18 2.97 1.39
CA MET A 63 -11.69 4.32 1.69
C MET A 63 -10.80 4.79 0.54
N SER A 64 -10.73 6.09 0.33
CA SER A 64 -9.72 6.69 -0.54
C SER A 64 -8.31 6.48 0.04
N SER A 65 -7.28 6.61 -0.79
CA SER A 65 -5.89 6.41 -0.35
C SER A 65 -5.47 7.39 0.76
N SER A 66 -5.99 8.62 0.75
CA SER A 66 -5.74 9.63 1.78
C SER A 66 -6.40 9.26 3.11
N GLU A 67 -7.70 8.92 3.08
CA GLU A 67 -8.44 8.47 4.26
C GLU A 67 -7.81 7.21 4.86
N TRP A 68 -7.36 6.28 4.01
CA TRP A 68 -6.69 5.07 4.46
C TRP A 68 -5.37 5.39 5.18
N GLY A 69 -4.56 6.30 4.63
CA GLY A 69 -3.34 6.77 5.27
C GLY A 69 -3.61 7.42 6.63
N GLN A 70 -4.61 8.29 6.73
CA GLN A 70 -5.03 8.92 7.99
C GLN A 70 -5.55 7.90 9.00
N PHE A 71 -6.31 6.90 8.56
CA PHE A 71 -6.84 5.84 9.41
C PHE A 71 -5.73 4.96 9.99
N LEU A 72 -4.78 4.52 9.15
CA LEU A 72 -3.62 3.75 9.61
C LEU A 72 -2.75 4.59 10.57
N ARG A 73 -2.49 5.85 10.23
CA ARG A 73 -1.75 6.76 11.10
C ARG A 73 -2.42 6.94 12.46
N SER A 74 -3.74 7.10 12.47
CA SER A 74 -4.51 7.22 13.72
C SER A 74 -4.47 5.94 14.55
N LEU A 75 -4.43 4.76 13.92
CA LEU A 75 -4.27 3.48 14.63
C LEU A 75 -2.88 3.36 15.27
N GLU A 76 -1.83 3.77 14.56
CA GLU A 76 -0.46 3.79 15.10
C GLU A 76 -0.36 4.70 16.33
N ILE A 77 -0.89 5.92 16.23
CA ILE A 77 -0.92 6.87 17.35
C ILE A 77 -1.71 6.29 18.52
N HIS A 78 -2.89 5.73 18.26
CA HIS A 78 -3.70 5.12 19.31
C HIS A 78 -2.95 3.99 20.01
N ARG A 79 -2.20 3.15 19.27
CA ARG A 79 -1.39 2.07 19.84
C ARG A 79 -0.21 2.58 20.68
N ALA A 80 0.36 3.74 20.34
CA ALA A 80 1.48 4.32 21.09
C ALA A 80 1.04 4.97 22.41
N VAL A 81 -0.22 5.42 22.48
CA VAL A 81 -0.79 6.13 23.63
C VAL A 81 -1.61 5.22 24.56
N ALA A 82 -2.16 4.11 24.03
CA ALA A 82 -3.07 3.20 24.74
C ALA A 82 -2.40 2.24 25.73
#